data_AF-A0A268S4G9-F1
#
_entry.id   AF-A0A268S4G9-F1
#
_cell.length_a   1.000
_cell.length_b   1.000
_cell.length_c   1.000
_cell.angle_alpha   90.00
_cell.angle_beta   90.00
_cell.angle_gamma   90.00
#
_symmetry.space_group_name_H-M   'P 1'
#
loop_
_entity.id
_entity.type
_entity.pdbx_description
1 polymer ?
#
loop_
_entity_poly.entity_id
_entity_poly.type
_entity_poly.pdbx_seq_one_letter_code
_entity_poly.pdbx_strand_id
1 'polypeptide(L)'
;MMITRGGLPGVFFLEHALCYNKRISPTNKKQSGVNLVMISINTTDESHFRFDEARREIIDYDGAEKNVVIPTHIDGMEVTSIGPDAFWNKGLTSVILPPTLAVIGFYAFAFNKLKNVSIPENVALIEDGAFMYNELEELRLGKNLFAIPHVAFRHNKLSRIVVPENTQEILSDAFGANPVTEIVFEGVPTFIHRNGFNLSTEDMTHVTVTGPEADGLRALLEHHANYVDAFRSLSAGYSFPVRG
;
A
#
# COMPACT_ATOMS: atom_id res chain seq x y z
N MET A 1 -16.20 -24.47 35.01
CA MET A 1 -15.87 -23.03 34.98
C MET A 1 -15.63 -22.66 33.53
N MET A 2 -16.58 -21.93 32.92
CA MET A 2 -16.47 -21.40 31.57
C MET A 2 -15.38 -20.33 31.51
N ILE A 3 -14.56 -20.32 30.45
CA ILE A 3 -14.24 -19.10 29.69
C ILE A 3 -14.20 -19.51 28.21
N THR A 4 -14.95 -18.78 27.39
CA THR A 4 -15.08 -18.94 25.94
C THR A 4 -14.42 -17.77 25.21
N ARG A 5 -14.16 -17.98 23.91
CA ARG A 5 -14.06 -17.02 22.78
C ARG A 5 -12.68 -16.46 22.39
N GLY A 6 -12.25 -16.86 21.19
CA GLY A 6 -12.32 -15.98 20.01
C GLY A 6 -11.02 -15.28 19.61
N GLY A 7 -10.42 -15.70 18.50
CA GLY A 7 -9.27 -15.01 17.91
C GLY A 7 -8.95 -15.49 16.48
N LEU A 8 -9.65 -14.88 15.52
CA LEU A 8 -9.31 -14.58 14.11
C LEU A 8 -8.91 -15.73 13.13
N PRO A 9 -9.53 -15.80 11.94
CA PRO A 9 -9.08 -16.68 10.85
C PRO A 9 -7.76 -16.13 10.27
N GLY A 10 -6.71 -16.93 10.42
CA GLY A 10 -5.38 -16.63 9.89
C GLY A 10 -5.40 -16.52 8.37
N VAL A 11 -5.12 -15.33 7.87
CA VAL A 11 -4.64 -15.15 6.50
C VAL A 11 -3.18 -15.60 6.53
N PHE A 12 -2.91 -16.76 5.93
CA PHE A 12 -1.55 -17.24 5.72
C PHE A 12 -0.83 -16.26 4.79
N PHE A 13 0.04 -15.42 5.35
CA PHE A 13 1.02 -14.66 4.57
C PHE A 13 2.07 -15.66 4.07
N LEU A 14 1.97 -16.07 2.81
CA LEU A 14 3.00 -16.84 2.12
C LEU A 14 4.18 -15.91 1.82
N GLU A 15 5.12 -15.74 2.76
CA GLU A 15 6.38 -15.04 2.46
C GLU A 15 7.28 -15.83 1.49
N HIS A 16 6.97 -17.08 1.16
CA HIS A 16 7.81 -17.90 0.29
C HIS A 16 6.97 -18.64 -0.77
N ALA A 17 6.28 -17.92 -1.66
CA ALA A 17 5.81 -18.51 -2.91
C ALA A 17 6.97 -18.54 -3.92
N LEU A 18 7.86 -19.52 -3.72
CA LEU A 18 8.92 -19.89 -4.65
C LEU A 18 8.34 -20.16 -6.05
N CYS A 19 9.03 -19.62 -7.05
CA CYS A 19 8.99 -19.96 -8.48
C CYS A 19 8.19 -21.23 -8.86
N TYR A 20 7.10 -21.08 -9.61
CA TYR A 20 6.72 -22.14 -10.55
C TYR A 20 5.84 -21.62 -11.70
N ASN A 21 6.49 -21.27 -12.81
CA ASN A 21 5.87 -21.37 -14.13
C ASN A 21 6.92 -21.87 -15.12
N LYS A 22 7.21 -23.18 -15.05
CA LYS A 22 7.95 -23.86 -16.10
C LYS A 22 6.96 -24.68 -16.93
N ARG A 23 6.79 -24.23 -18.17
CA ARG A 23 6.16 -24.93 -19.31
C ARG A 23 6.16 -26.45 -19.14
N ILE A 24 4.98 -27.07 -19.21
CA ILE A 24 4.87 -28.48 -19.58
C ILE A 24 4.05 -28.56 -20.86
N SER A 25 4.75 -28.69 -21.99
CA SER A 25 4.21 -29.28 -23.21
C SER A 25 3.93 -30.78 -22.97
N PRO A 26 2.95 -31.39 -23.68
CA PRO A 26 2.46 -32.71 -23.32
C PRO A 26 3.37 -33.80 -23.88
N THR A 27 4.19 -34.44 -23.04
CA THR A 27 4.74 -35.76 -23.36
C THR A 27 4.85 -36.66 -22.12
N ASN A 28 4.16 -37.80 -22.20
CA ASN A 28 4.21 -38.94 -21.29
C ASN A 28 5.64 -39.37 -20.90
N LYS A 29 5.90 -39.53 -19.59
CA LYS A 29 6.52 -40.73 -19.00
C LYS A 29 6.54 -40.67 -17.47
N LYS A 30 6.13 -41.80 -16.86
CA LYS A 30 6.23 -42.12 -15.42
C LYS A 30 7.56 -41.66 -14.82
N GLN A 31 7.53 -40.75 -13.85
CA GLN A 31 8.58 -40.66 -12.82
C GLN A 31 7.99 -40.43 -11.42
N SER A 32 8.45 -41.32 -10.54
CA SER A 32 8.35 -41.42 -9.10
C SER A 32 7.82 -40.21 -8.32
N GLY A 33 6.69 -40.43 -7.63
CA GLY A 33 6.65 -40.36 -6.17
C GLY A 33 6.83 -39.01 -5.49
N VAL A 34 6.69 -37.87 -6.17
CA VAL A 34 6.45 -36.60 -5.48
C VAL A 34 4.94 -36.39 -5.47
N ASN A 35 4.31 -36.53 -4.30
CA ASN A 35 2.97 -36.02 -4.10
C ASN A 35 3.08 -34.50 -4.11
N LEU A 36 3.09 -33.91 -5.32
CA LEU A 36 2.94 -32.47 -5.49
C LEU A 36 1.61 -32.14 -4.83
N VAL A 37 1.68 -31.55 -3.63
CA VAL A 37 0.58 -30.76 -3.11
C VAL A 37 0.44 -29.65 -4.14
N MET A 38 -0.47 -29.85 -5.08
CA MET A 38 -0.95 -28.80 -5.95
C MET A 38 -1.61 -27.82 -5.01
N ILE A 39 -0.83 -26.86 -4.51
CA ILE A 39 -1.39 -25.66 -3.90
C ILE A 39 -2.13 -25.03 -5.06
N SER A 40 -3.45 -25.21 -5.09
CA SER A 40 -4.32 -24.48 -5.99
C SER A 40 -4.25 -23.02 -5.53
N ILE A 41 -3.22 -22.31 -5.97
CA ILE A 41 -3.18 -20.86 -5.86
C ILE A 41 -4.34 -20.41 -6.75
N ASN A 42 -5.36 -19.84 -6.14
CA ASN A 42 -6.50 -19.33 -6.88
C ASN A 42 -5.97 -18.13 -7.69
N THR A 43 -5.66 -18.34 -8.97
CA THR A 43 -5.15 -17.30 -9.86
C THR A 43 -6.31 -16.59 -10.54
N THR A 44 -6.21 -15.29 -10.76
CA THR A 44 -7.14 -14.56 -11.62
C THR A 44 -6.89 -14.97 -13.07
N ASP A 45 -7.96 -15.08 -13.87
CA ASP A 45 -7.85 -15.38 -15.28
C ASP A 45 -7.02 -14.30 -15.98
N GLU A 46 -5.95 -14.72 -16.68
CA GLU A 46 -5.04 -13.80 -17.37
C GLU A 46 -5.76 -12.97 -18.46
N SER A 47 -6.85 -13.50 -19.02
CA SER A 47 -7.63 -12.77 -20.04
C SER A 47 -8.32 -11.52 -19.52
N HIS A 48 -8.43 -11.36 -18.19
CA HIS A 48 -8.99 -10.16 -17.56
C HIS A 48 -8.01 -8.98 -17.44
N PHE A 49 -6.74 -9.17 -17.84
CA PHE A 49 -5.71 -8.15 -17.76
C PHE A 49 -5.35 -7.67 -19.17
N ARG A 50 -5.56 -6.38 -19.44
CA ARG A 50 -4.99 -5.76 -20.64
C ARG A 50 -3.53 -5.42 -20.36
N PHE A 51 -2.64 -5.97 -21.17
CA PHE A 51 -1.20 -5.90 -20.97
C PHE A 51 -0.49 -5.22 -22.14
N ASP A 52 0.39 -4.27 -21.85
CA ASP A 52 1.34 -3.67 -22.79
C ASP A 52 2.67 -4.43 -22.68
N GLU A 53 2.94 -5.30 -23.66
CA GLU A 53 4.15 -6.11 -23.71
C GLU A 53 5.45 -5.28 -23.78
N ALA A 54 5.42 -4.12 -24.44
CA ALA A 54 6.61 -3.28 -24.62
C ALA A 54 7.00 -2.60 -23.31
N ARG A 55 6.01 -2.21 -22.50
CA ARG A 55 6.21 -1.61 -21.18
C ARG A 55 6.27 -2.64 -20.06
N ARG A 56 5.90 -3.90 -20.33
CA ARG A 56 5.70 -4.94 -19.31
C ARG A 56 4.72 -4.49 -18.23
N GLU A 57 3.61 -3.91 -18.68
CA GLU A 57 2.69 -3.11 -17.86
C GLU A 57 1.24 -3.59 -18.00
N ILE A 58 0.56 -3.79 -16.87
CA ILE A 58 -0.91 -3.95 -16.88
C ILE A 58 -1.53 -2.57 -17.00
N ILE A 59 -2.29 -2.33 -18.06
CA ILE A 59 -2.88 -1.02 -18.37
C ILE A 59 -4.37 -0.93 -18.01
N ASP A 60 -5.06 -2.07 -17.84
CA ASP A 60 -6.46 -2.12 -17.40
C ASP A 60 -6.80 -3.53 -16.90
N TYR A 61 -7.79 -3.62 -16.02
CA TYR A 61 -8.38 -4.86 -15.53
C TYR A 61 -9.89 -4.85 -15.75
N ASP A 62 -10.40 -5.75 -16.59
CA ASP A 62 -11.82 -5.83 -16.95
C ASP A 62 -12.55 -7.01 -16.30
N GLY A 63 -11.86 -7.76 -15.43
CA GLY A 63 -12.44 -8.86 -14.68
C GLY A 63 -13.51 -8.46 -13.67
N ALA A 64 -14.46 -9.37 -13.45
CA ALA A 64 -15.55 -9.16 -12.49
C ALA A 64 -15.13 -9.45 -11.04
N GLU A 65 -14.08 -10.25 -10.85
CA GLU A 65 -13.58 -10.68 -9.55
C GLU A 65 -13.08 -9.49 -8.74
N LYS A 66 -13.34 -9.54 -7.42
CA LYS A 66 -12.91 -8.51 -6.46
C LYS A 66 -11.71 -8.93 -5.63
N ASN A 67 -11.34 -10.21 -5.69
CA ASN A 67 -10.12 -10.75 -5.11
C ASN A 67 -9.19 -11.08 -6.28
N VAL A 68 -8.18 -10.25 -6.49
CA VAL A 68 -7.33 -10.30 -7.67
C VAL A 68 -5.95 -10.82 -7.29
N VAL A 69 -5.46 -11.81 -8.01
CA VAL A 69 -4.07 -12.24 -7.97
C VAL A 69 -3.44 -11.81 -9.28
N ILE A 70 -2.59 -10.79 -9.21
CA ILE A 70 -1.89 -10.28 -10.38
C ILE A 70 -0.79 -11.31 -10.74
N PRO A 71 -0.81 -11.85 -11.97
CA PRO A 71 0.15 -12.87 -12.37
C PRO A 71 1.56 -12.28 -12.48
N THR A 72 2.58 -13.13 -12.28
CA THR A 72 3.98 -12.72 -12.49
C THR A 72 4.32 -12.57 -13.97
N HIS A 73 3.56 -13.22 -14.86
CA HIS A 73 3.76 -13.18 -16.30
C HIS A 73 2.41 -13.14 -17.03
N ILE A 74 2.35 -12.43 -18.15
CA ILE A 74 1.24 -12.47 -19.11
C ILE A 74 1.87 -12.71 -20.49
N ASP A 75 1.37 -13.69 -21.24
CA ASP A 75 1.92 -14.10 -22.55
C ASP A 75 3.42 -14.43 -22.53
N GLY A 76 3.91 -14.91 -21.38
CA GLY A 76 5.32 -15.27 -21.16
C GLY A 76 6.23 -14.07 -20.88
N MET A 77 5.68 -12.85 -20.79
CA MET A 77 6.38 -11.63 -20.43
C MET A 77 6.16 -11.32 -18.96
N GLU A 78 7.22 -11.00 -18.23
CA GLU A 78 7.16 -10.64 -16.82
C GLU A 78 6.34 -9.37 -16.60
N VAL A 79 5.46 -9.35 -15.59
CA VAL A 79 4.70 -8.17 -15.18
C VAL A 79 5.58 -7.34 -14.25
N THR A 80 6.00 -6.17 -14.71
CA THR A 80 6.92 -5.29 -13.95
C THR A 80 6.30 -3.95 -13.57
N SER A 81 5.19 -3.54 -14.22
CA SER A 81 4.49 -2.29 -13.94
C SER A 81 2.98 -2.48 -13.87
N ILE A 82 2.33 -1.68 -13.02
CA ILE A 82 0.89 -1.42 -13.08
C ILE A 82 0.72 0.02 -13.55
N GLY A 83 0.06 0.20 -14.69
CA GLY A 83 -0.14 1.50 -15.30
C GLY A 83 -1.16 2.38 -14.57
N PRO A 84 -1.24 3.66 -14.96
CA PRO A 84 -2.22 4.59 -14.41
C PRO A 84 -3.64 4.06 -14.53
N ASP A 85 -4.41 4.22 -13.45
CA ASP A 85 -5.83 3.84 -13.36
C ASP A 85 -6.17 2.36 -13.64
N ALA A 86 -5.18 1.46 -13.79
CA ALA A 86 -5.41 0.09 -14.28
C ALA A 86 -6.45 -0.70 -13.45
N PHE A 87 -6.51 -0.46 -12.14
CA PHE A 87 -7.50 -1.02 -11.23
C PHE A 87 -8.35 0.05 -10.53
N TRP A 88 -8.48 1.24 -11.11
CA TRP A 88 -9.25 2.33 -10.54
C TRP A 88 -10.74 1.96 -10.41
N ASN A 89 -11.30 2.13 -9.21
CA ASN A 89 -12.72 1.93 -8.90
C ASN A 89 -13.30 0.60 -9.39
N LYS A 90 -12.53 -0.49 -9.30
CA LYS A 90 -13.00 -1.84 -9.68
C LYS A 90 -13.76 -2.54 -8.55
N GLY A 91 -13.83 -1.92 -7.36
CA GLY A 91 -14.47 -2.47 -6.18
C GLY A 91 -13.70 -3.64 -5.56
N LEU A 92 -12.39 -3.70 -5.76
CA LEU A 92 -11.53 -4.78 -5.26
C LEU A 92 -11.55 -4.82 -3.73
N THR A 93 -11.63 -6.02 -3.17
CA THR A 93 -11.56 -6.29 -1.74
C THR A 93 -10.21 -6.85 -1.31
N SER A 94 -9.49 -7.50 -2.23
CA SER A 94 -8.11 -7.92 -2.02
C SER A 94 -7.32 -7.92 -3.32
N VAL A 95 -6.02 -7.68 -3.21
CA VAL A 95 -5.07 -7.80 -4.31
C VAL A 95 -3.79 -8.48 -3.81
N ILE A 96 -3.28 -9.44 -4.58
CA ILE A 96 -1.95 -10.01 -4.39
C ILE A 96 -1.07 -9.47 -5.51
N LEU A 97 -0.06 -8.69 -5.13
CA LEU A 97 0.93 -8.10 -6.05
C LEU A 97 2.07 -9.10 -6.31
N PRO A 98 2.57 -9.22 -7.55
CA PRO A 98 3.64 -10.16 -7.86
C PRO A 98 4.98 -9.59 -7.36
N PRO A 99 5.93 -10.45 -6.93
CA PRO A 99 7.25 -10.01 -6.49
C PRO A 99 8.11 -9.40 -7.61
N THR A 100 7.68 -9.55 -8.86
CA THR A 100 8.33 -9.00 -10.07
C THR A 100 8.03 -7.51 -10.28
N LEU A 101 7.09 -6.96 -9.50
CA LEU A 101 6.62 -5.60 -9.68
C LEU A 101 7.66 -4.57 -9.23
N ALA A 102 7.93 -3.60 -10.11
CA ALA A 102 8.87 -2.51 -9.88
C ALA A 102 8.17 -1.15 -9.77
N VAL A 103 7.05 -0.97 -10.47
CA VAL A 103 6.33 0.32 -10.56
C VAL A 103 4.83 0.14 -10.33
N ILE A 104 4.24 1.04 -9.54
CA ILE A 104 2.79 1.18 -9.37
C ILE A 104 2.40 2.61 -9.75
N GLY A 105 1.63 2.74 -10.83
CA GLY A 105 1.32 4.02 -11.46
C GLY A 105 0.25 4.85 -10.76
N PHE A 106 0.05 6.08 -11.28
CA PHE A 106 -0.92 7.04 -10.75
C PHE A 106 -2.30 6.42 -10.55
N TYR A 107 -2.84 6.56 -9.34
CA TYR A 107 -4.18 6.08 -8.97
C TYR A 107 -4.47 4.60 -9.28
N ALA A 108 -3.44 3.78 -9.50
CA ALA A 108 -3.57 2.42 -10.03
C ALA A 108 -4.61 1.57 -9.29
N PHE A 109 -4.68 1.68 -7.96
CA PHE A 109 -5.61 0.96 -7.08
C PHE A 109 -6.55 1.90 -6.31
N ALA A 110 -6.70 3.15 -6.73
CA ALA A 110 -7.54 4.11 -6.03
C ALA A 110 -9.04 3.76 -6.10
N PHE A 111 -9.81 4.23 -5.11
CA PHE A 111 -11.26 4.06 -5.04
C PHE A 111 -11.73 2.60 -5.00
N ASN A 112 -10.97 1.73 -4.33
CA ASN A 112 -11.37 0.34 -4.10
C ASN A 112 -11.81 0.12 -2.64
N LYS A 113 -11.91 -1.15 -2.22
CA LYS A 113 -12.25 -1.58 -0.87
C LYS A 113 -11.17 -2.51 -0.30
N LEU A 114 -9.92 -2.28 -0.72
CA LEU A 114 -8.79 -3.09 -0.28
C LEU A 114 -8.63 -2.93 1.22
N LYS A 115 -8.48 -4.05 1.93
CA LYS A 115 -8.28 -4.06 3.39
C LYS A 115 -6.82 -4.19 3.79
N ASN A 116 -6.09 -5.03 3.05
CA ASN A 116 -4.69 -5.31 3.34
C ASN A 116 -3.91 -5.22 2.03
N VAL A 117 -2.75 -4.57 2.05
CA VAL A 117 -1.81 -4.55 0.93
C VAL A 117 -0.40 -4.77 1.44
N SER A 118 0.32 -5.67 0.77
CA SER A 118 1.76 -5.86 0.94
C SER A 118 2.44 -5.42 -0.35
N ILE A 119 3.13 -4.28 -0.30
CA ILE A 119 3.96 -3.79 -1.40
C ILE A 119 5.23 -4.64 -1.44
N PRO A 120 5.54 -5.32 -2.55
CA PRO A 120 6.74 -6.14 -2.67
C PRO A 120 8.04 -5.35 -2.49
N GLU A 121 9.09 -6.03 -2.03
CA GLU A 121 10.43 -5.46 -1.84
C GLU A 121 11.05 -4.86 -3.12
N ASN A 122 10.66 -5.35 -4.30
CA ASN A 122 11.20 -4.88 -5.58
C ASN A 122 10.52 -3.62 -6.12
N VAL A 123 9.43 -3.16 -5.50
CA VAL A 123 8.75 -1.93 -5.92
C VAL A 123 9.63 -0.74 -5.56
N ALA A 124 10.21 -0.12 -6.60
CA ALA A 124 11.06 1.05 -6.47
C ALA A 124 10.27 2.36 -6.53
N LEU A 125 9.13 2.36 -7.24
CA LEU A 125 8.30 3.55 -7.45
C LEU A 125 6.82 3.24 -7.23
N ILE A 126 6.19 4.05 -6.38
CA ILE A 126 4.75 4.22 -6.30
C ILE A 126 4.50 5.66 -6.75
N GLU A 127 3.52 5.88 -7.62
CA GLU A 127 3.10 7.22 -8.05
C GLU A 127 1.92 7.74 -7.23
N ASP A 128 1.60 9.03 -7.42
CA ASP A 128 0.66 9.74 -6.56
C ASP A 128 -0.72 9.07 -6.53
N GLY A 129 -1.28 9.00 -5.32
CA GLY A 129 -2.63 8.49 -5.08
C GLY A 129 -2.86 7.02 -5.42
N ALA A 130 -1.82 6.22 -5.67
CA ALA A 130 -1.96 4.83 -6.12
C ALA A 130 -2.93 3.98 -5.28
N PHE A 131 -3.04 4.22 -3.97
CA PHE A 131 -3.91 3.47 -3.04
C PHE A 131 -4.90 4.36 -2.27
N MET A 132 -5.19 5.57 -2.76
CA MET A 132 -6.11 6.48 -2.07
C MET A 132 -7.56 6.01 -2.11
N TYR A 133 -8.35 6.40 -1.12
CA TYR A 133 -9.77 6.00 -0.99
C TYR A 133 -9.96 4.49 -1.04
N ASN A 134 -9.33 3.79 -0.11
CA ASN A 134 -9.52 2.37 0.14
C ASN A 134 -10.00 2.14 1.58
N GLU A 135 -9.96 0.90 2.05
CA GLU A 135 -10.31 0.53 3.42
C GLU A 135 -9.10 -0.11 4.14
N LEU A 136 -7.87 0.33 3.80
CA LEU A 136 -6.66 -0.34 4.28
C LEU A 136 -6.56 -0.26 5.81
N GLU A 137 -6.59 -1.41 6.47
CA GLU A 137 -6.35 -1.60 7.89
C GLU A 137 -4.89 -2.02 8.14
N GLU A 138 -4.31 -2.78 7.21
CA GLU A 138 -2.90 -3.19 7.24
C GLU A 138 -2.18 -2.81 5.95
N LEU A 139 -1.00 -2.20 6.09
CA LEU A 139 -0.10 -1.87 5.00
C LEU A 139 1.32 -2.34 5.34
N ARG A 140 1.92 -3.12 4.45
CA ARG A 140 3.35 -3.44 4.48
C ARG A 140 4.01 -2.78 3.28
N LEU A 141 5.02 -1.96 3.55
CA LEU A 141 5.82 -1.30 2.52
C LEU A 141 7.12 -2.08 2.31
N GLY A 142 7.52 -2.27 1.06
CA GLY A 142 8.80 -2.86 0.73
C GLY A 142 9.96 -1.97 1.18
N LYS A 143 11.06 -2.56 1.62
CA LYS A 143 12.23 -1.86 2.16
C LYS A 143 12.99 -1.05 1.14
N ASN A 144 12.83 -1.30 -0.16
CA ASN A 144 13.50 -0.54 -1.22
C ASN A 144 12.69 0.68 -1.71
N LEU A 145 11.55 0.98 -1.07
CA LEU A 145 10.75 2.14 -1.46
C LEU A 145 11.49 3.45 -1.15
N PHE A 146 11.84 4.19 -2.20
CA PHE A 146 12.60 5.44 -2.07
C PHE A 146 11.76 6.57 -1.47
N ALA A 147 10.52 6.72 -1.91
CA ALA A 147 9.63 7.78 -1.47
C ALA A 147 8.20 7.25 -1.28
N ILE A 148 7.48 7.87 -0.36
CA ILE A 148 6.03 7.68 -0.18
C ILE A 148 5.33 8.89 -0.84
N PRO A 149 4.63 8.69 -1.97
CA PRO A 149 4.24 9.77 -2.87
C PRO A 149 3.03 10.57 -2.37
N HIS A 150 2.64 11.63 -3.10
CA HIS A 150 1.54 12.48 -2.69
C HIS A 150 0.26 11.68 -2.61
N VAL A 151 -0.51 11.88 -1.53
CA VAL A 151 -1.83 11.26 -1.28
C VAL A 151 -1.88 9.73 -1.44
N ALA A 152 -0.72 9.04 -1.48
CA ALA A 152 -0.59 7.63 -1.86
C ALA A 152 -1.57 6.70 -1.14
N PHE A 153 -1.71 6.90 0.16
CA PHE A 153 -2.53 6.10 1.08
C PHE A 153 -3.58 6.98 1.79
N ARG A 154 -3.93 8.13 1.22
CA ARG A 154 -4.93 9.04 1.79
C ARG A 154 -6.32 8.38 1.85
N HIS A 155 -7.10 8.68 2.88
CA HIS A 155 -8.46 8.16 3.09
C HIS A 155 -8.48 6.62 3.14
N ASN A 156 -7.86 6.09 4.19
CA ASN A 156 -7.82 4.67 4.53
C ASN A 156 -8.17 4.48 6.02
N LYS A 157 -7.95 3.27 6.57
CA LYS A 157 -8.24 2.91 7.97
C LYS A 157 -6.96 2.53 8.74
N LEU A 158 -5.81 3.03 8.32
CA LEU A 158 -4.51 2.68 8.91
C LEU A 158 -4.41 3.27 10.32
N SER A 159 -4.29 2.41 11.32
CA SER A 159 -3.98 2.82 12.70
C SER A 159 -2.48 2.83 12.98
N ARG A 160 -1.72 2.03 12.23
CA ARG A 160 -0.28 1.89 12.38
C ARG A 160 0.42 2.08 11.04
N ILE A 161 1.45 2.91 11.03
CA ILE A 161 2.32 3.12 9.86
C ILE A 161 3.73 2.65 10.20
N VAL A 162 4.30 1.81 9.35
CA VAL A 162 5.74 1.48 9.38
C VAL A 162 6.39 2.18 8.21
N VAL A 163 7.37 3.04 8.49
CA VAL A 163 8.20 3.69 7.49
C VAL A 163 9.46 2.84 7.31
N PRO A 164 9.67 2.21 6.13
CA PRO A 164 10.80 1.32 5.91
C PRO A 164 12.15 2.02 5.97
N GLU A 165 13.20 1.23 6.23
CA GLU A 165 14.57 1.69 6.46
C GLU A 165 15.12 2.64 5.38
N ASN A 166 14.87 2.36 4.09
CA ASN A 166 15.43 3.16 3.00
C ASN A 166 14.54 4.32 2.52
N THR A 167 13.42 4.59 3.19
CA THR A 167 12.53 5.69 2.81
C THR A 167 13.25 7.02 2.97
N GLN A 168 13.43 7.76 1.87
CA GLN A 168 14.08 9.07 1.86
C GLN A 168 13.09 10.21 2.00
N GLU A 169 11.92 10.09 1.38
CA GLU A 169 10.94 11.17 1.31
C GLU A 169 9.52 10.71 1.64
N ILE A 170 8.81 11.50 2.44
CA ILE A 170 7.37 11.38 2.65
C ILE A 170 6.71 12.64 2.12
N LEU A 171 5.98 12.51 1.02
CA LEU A 171 5.36 13.65 0.34
C LEU A 171 4.04 14.06 1.00
N SER A 172 3.55 15.24 0.64
CA SER A 172 2.37 15.84 1.29
C SER A 172 1.15 14.96 1.19
N ASP A 173 0.46 14.82 2.33
CA ASP A 173 -0.83 14.14 2.48
C ASP A 173 -0.78 12.63 2.17
N ALA A 174 0.43 12.04 2.08
CA ALA A 174 0.66 10.63 1.81
C ALA A 174 -0.20 9.69 2.65
N PHE A 175 -0.37 10.00 3.94
CA PHE A 175 -1.19 9.22 4.87
C PHE A 175 -2.40 9.97 5.45
N GLY A 176 -2.82 11.08 4.83
CA GLY A 176 -3.89 11.88 5.40
C GLY A 176 -5.23 11.17 5.50
N ALA A 177 -6.06 11.62 6.44
CA ALA A 177 -7.36 11.02 6.73
C ALA A 177 -7.27 9.50 7.01
N ASN A 178 -6.32 9.11 7.85
CA ASN A 178 -6.20 7.79 8.48
C ASN A 178 -6.29 7.93 10.01
N PRO A 179 -6.86 6.96 10.74
CA PRO A 179 -6.96 6.97 12.20
C PRO A 179 -5.64 6.53 12.87
N VAL A 180 -4.51 7.15 12.49
CA VAL A 180 -3.17 6.75 12.94
C VAL A 180 -2.99 7.01 14.42
N THR A 181 -2.54 5.99 15.15
CA THR A 181 -2.18 6.05 16.58
C THR A 181 -0.73 5.63 16.84
N GLU A 182 -0.08 4.99 15.86
CA GLU A 182 1.31 4.55 15.96
C GLU A 182 2.04 4.78 14.64
N ILE A 183 3.23 5.37 14.72
CA ILE A 183 4.17 5.46 13.61
C ILE A 183 5.51 4.87 14.06
N VAL A 184 6.02 3.92 13.28
CA VAL A 184 7.28 3.26 13.52
C VAL A 184 8.23 3.56 12.39
N PHE A 185 9.39 4.09 12.74
CA PHE A 185 10.47 4.38 11.81
C PHE A 185 11.49 3.26 11.89
N GLU A 186 11.61 2.45 10.84
CA GLU A 186 12.72 1.50 10.69
C GLU A 186 13.98 2.20 10.17
N GLY A 187 13.79 3.33 9.50
CA GLY A 187 14.84 4.28 9.12
C GLY A 187 14.31 5.71 9.14
N VAL A 188 15.16 6.66 8.77
CA VAL A 188 14.89 8.08 8.97
C VAL A 188 14.79 8.76 7.62
N PRO A 189 13.58 9.20 7.21
CA PRO A 189 13.43 10.00 6.02
C PRO A 189 14.22 11.29 6.12
N THR A 190 14.97 11.59 5.07
CA THR A 190 15.68 12.86 4.92
C THR A 190 14.69 14.03 4.87
N PHE A 191 13.54 13.84 4.21
CA PHE A 191 12.51 14.87 4.10
C PHE A 191 11.11 14.33 4.39
N ILE A 192 10.39 15.05 5.26
CA ILE A 192 8.95 14.88 5.46
C ILE A 192 8.31 16.19 5.07
N HIS A 193 7.55 16.18 3.98
CA HIS A 193 6.88 17.36 3.47
C HIS A 193 5.79 17.82 4.45
N ARG A 194 5.43 19.12 4.35
CA ARG A 194 4.33 19.68 5.14
C ARG A 194 3.09 18.80 4.95
N ASN A 195 2.47 18.43 6.07
CA ASN A 195 1.33 17.51 6.13
C ASN A 195 1.59 16.10 5.55
N GLY A 196 2.80 15.55 5.56
CA GLY A 196 3.05 14.20 5.01
C GLY A 196 2.14 13.12 5.62
N PHE A 197 2.00 13.15 6.95
CA PHE A 197 1.00 12.32 7.66
C PHE A 197 -0.38 13.00 7.77
N ASN A 198 -0.45 14.31 7.54
CA ASN A 198 -1.64 15.16 7.66
C ASN A 198 -2.49 14.87 8.90
N LEU A 199 -1.83 14.79 10.06
CA LEU A 199 -2.46 14.58 11.35
C LEU A 199 -2.89 15.92 11.96
N SER A 200 -4.05 15.93 12.62
CA SER A 200 -4.45 17.10 13.39
C SER A 200 -3.61 17.23 14.67
N THR A 201 -3.65 18.41 15.30
CA THR A 201 -2.95 18.63 16.58
C THR A 201 -3.48 17.76 17.71
N GLU A 202 -4.78 17.49 17.71
CA GLU A 202 -5.40 16.56 18.64
C GLU A 202 -4.89 15.12 18.43
N ASP A 203 -4.86 14.66 17.17
CA ASP A 203 -4.38 13.32 16.83
C ASP A 203 -2.90 13.14 17.24
N MET A 204 -2.05 14.13 16.96
CA MET A 204 -0.62 14.06 17.26
C MET A 204 -0.31 13.86 18.75
N THR A 205 -1.15 14.34 19.67
CA THR A 205 -0.94 14.10 21.11
C THR A 205 -1.16 12.65 21.53
N HIS A 206 -1.85 11.88 20.69
CA HIS A 206 -2.18 10.47 20.92
C HIS A 206 -1.36 9.52 20.05
N VAL A 207 -0.52 10.04 19.16
CA VAL A 207 0.36 9.22 18.31
C VAL A 207 1.61 8.82 19.07
N THR A 208 1.86 7.52 19.11
CA THR A 208 3.12 6.95 19.55
C THR A 208 4.10 6.92 18.37
N VAL A 209 5.30 7.46 18.59
CA VAL A 209 6.39 7.44 17.60
C VAL A 209 7.53 6.61 18.18
N THR A 210 7.97 5.59 17.44
CA THR A 210 9.08 4.71 17.83
C THR A 210 10.07 4.52 16.67
N GLY A 211 11.30 4.10 16.98
CA GLY A 211 12.39 3.98 16.01
C GLY A 211 13.69 4.65 16.47
N PRO A 212 14.79 4.47 15.75
CA PRO A 212 16.12 4.93 16.17
C PRO A 212 16.25 6.47 16.30
N GLU A 213 15.38 7.24 15.65
CA GLU A 213 15.35 8.71 15.75
C GLU A 213 13.96 9.27 16.12
N ALA A 214 13.16 8.48 16.85
CA ALA A 214 11.81 8.86 17.25
C ALA A 214 11.76 10.22 17.97
N ASP A 215 12.75 10.54 18.80
CA ASP A 215 12.78 11.79 19.58
C ASP A 215 12.93 13.04 18.70
N GLY A 216 13.83 13.01 17.72
CA GLY A 216 14.05 14.12 16.79
C GLY A 216 12.83 14.37 15.90
N LEU A 217 12.17 13.28 15.49
CA LEU A 217 10.97 13.38 14.69
C LEU A 217 9.75 13.82 15.51
N ARG A 218 9.65 13.37 16.77
CA ARG A 218 8.62 13.82 17.69
C ARG A 218 8.68 15.34 17.85
N ALA A 219 9.88 15.91 17.97
CA ALA A 219 10.06 17.36 18.01
C ALA A 219 9.60 18.05 16.71
N LEU A 220 9.82 17.44 15.53
CA LEU A 220 9.33 17.98 14.25
C LEU A 220 7.79 17.97 14.17
N LEU A 221 7.16 16.87 14.60
CA LEU A 221 5.71 16.73 14.65
C LEU A 221 5.09 17.74 15.63
N GLU A 222 5.69 17.89 16.82
CA GLU A 222 5.28 18.89 17.82
C GLU A 222 5.44 20.32 17.31
N HIS A 223 6.53 20.64 16.61
CA HIS A 223 6.69 21.95 15.96
C HIS A 223 5.59 22.18 14.92
N HIS A 224 5.29 21.19 14.09
CA HIS A 224 4.22 21.30 13.10
C HIS A 224 2.85 21.54 13.76
N ALA A 225 2.58 20.85 14.88
CA ALA A 225 1.39 21.04 15.69
C ALA A 225 1.24 22.51 16.14
N ASN A 226 2.30 23.04 16.76
CA ASN A 226 2.33 24.40 17.26
C ASN A 226 2.11 25.44 16.13
N TYR A 227 2.68 25.20 14.94
CA TYR A 227 2.47 26.07 13.79
C TYR A 227 1.02 26.05 13.30
N VAL A 228 0.39 24.87 13.24
CA VAL A 228 -1.02 24.72 12.84
C VAL A 228 -1.95 25.41 13.83
N ASP A 229 -1.72 25.25 15.13
CA ASP A 229 -2.54 25.90 16.16
C ASP A 229 -2.34 27.43 16.18
N ALA A 230 -1.11 27.90 15.97
CA ALA A 230 -0.84 29.33 15.78
C ALA A 230 -1.64 29.89 14.59
N PHE A 231 -1.71 29.19 13.46
CA PHE A 231 -2.49 29.64 12.31
C PHE A 231 -4.00 29.58 12.55
N ARG A 232 -4.50 28.52 13.21
CA ARG A 232 -5.93 28.40 13.59
C ARG A 232 -6.35 29.56 14.49
N SER A 233 -5.55 29.89 15.50
CA SER A 233 -5.85 31.02 16.41
C SER A 233 -5.89 32.37 15.68
N LEU A 234 -5.02 32.59 14.70
CA LEU A 234 -5.05 33.77 13.83
C LEU A 234 -6.31 33.82 12.95
N SER A 235 -6.72 32.68 12.38
CA SER A 235 -7.92 32.61 11.52
C SER A 235 -9.23 32.80 12.29
N ALA A 236 -9.30 32.34 13.54
CA ALA A 236 -10.46 32.54 14.41
C ALA A 236 -10.69 34.02 14.79
N GLY A 237 -9.64 34.85 14.74
CA GLY A 237 -9.73 36.29 14.98
C GLY A 237 -10.17 37.12 13.76
N TYR A 238 -10.19 36.55 12.56
CA TYR A 238 -10.60 37.22 11.33
C TYR A 238 -11.97 36.71 10.86
N SER A 239 -13.05 37.26 11.42
CA SER A 239 -14.35 37.22 10.75
C SER A 239 -14.33 38.18 9.56
N PHE A 240 -14.42 37.67 8.34
CA PHE A 240 -14.63 38.52 7.18
C PHE A 240 -15.99 39.22 7.35
N PRO A 241 -16.05 40.57 7.33
CA PRO A 241 -17.33 41.26 7.34
C PRO A 241 -18.09 40.82 6.09
N VAL A 242 -19.22 40.14 6.29
CA VAL A 242 -20.15 39.80 5.22
C VAL A 242 -20.62 41.11 4.62
N ARG A 243 -20.24 41.41 3.38
CA ARG A 243 -20.79 42.55 2.66
C ARG A 243 -22.28 42.27 2.44
N GLY A 244 -23.12 43.05 3.13
CA GLY A 244 -24.56 43.09 2.91
C GLY A 244 -24.92 43.74 1.58
#